data_AF-A0AAW4IUI6-F1
#
_entry.id   AF-A0AAW4IUI6-F1
#
_cell.length_a   1.000
_cell.length_b   1.000
_cell.length_c   1.000
_cell.angle_alpha   90.00
_cell.angle_beta   90.00
_cell.angle_gamma   90.00
#
_symmetry.space_group_name_H-M   'P 1'
#
loop_
_entity.id
_entity.type
_entity.pdbx_description
1 polymer ?
#
loop_
_entity_poly.entity_id
_entity_poly.type
_entity_poly.pdbx_seq_one_letter_code
_entity_poly.pdbx_strand_id
1 'polypeptide(L)'
;MTGIKETGKILLIYFISTIAYWLGIIMTSEIKGFTTDSELRKYWIAVLMFSFIFLFLIRLLKVRFETVVIFLVIIMFFLLFLILNKEFFASYLGSTPDEMKFPIMSSIAIYTTIPFEGIIWTLVGFNVVKIADVIVPLYVSVLGTLSYFIINLKKKNVK
;
A
#
# COMPACT_ATOMS: atom_id res chain seq x y z
N MET A 1 -13.09 -0.21 -31.32
CA MET A 1 -12.08 0.23 -30.33
C MET A 1 -12.58 -0.18 -28.95
N THR A 2 -12.13 -1.33 -28.44
CA THR A 2 -12.55 -1.84 -27.12
C THR A 2 -11.75 -1.12 -26.03
N GLY A 3 -12.25 0.03 -25.59
CA GLY A 3 -11.68 0.70 -24.42
C GLY A 3 -11.78 -0.19 -23.18
N ILE A 4 -10.68 -0.33 -22.44
CA ILE A 4 -10.66 -1.06 -21.17
C ILE A 4 -11.67 -0.40 -20.21
N LYS A 5 -12.58 -1.18 -19.63
CA LYS A 5 -13.55 -0.70 -18.62
C LYS A 5 -12.80 -0.06 -17.44
N GLU A 6 -13.42 0.92 -16.78
CA GLU A 6 -12.83 1.62 -15.62
C GLU A 6 -12.27 0.67 -14.54
N THR A 7 -13.02 -0.39 -14.21
CA THR A 7 -12.57 -1.44 -13.29
C THR A 7 -11.30 -2.14 -13.78
N GLY A 8 -11.19 -2.40 -15.08
CA GLY A 8 -9.99 -2.99 -15.67
C GLY A 8 -8.79 -2.04 -15.59
N LYS A 9 -9.00 -0.73 -15.75
CA LYS A 9 -7.92 0.26 -15.61
C LYS A 9 -7.38 0.27 -14.18
N ILE A 10 -8.24 0.38 -13.17
CA ILE A 10 -7.77 0.46 -11.77
C ILE A 10 -7.07 -0.82 -11.32
N LEU A 11 -7.54 -1.99 -11.78
CA LEU A 11 -6.88 -3.27 -11.52
C LEU A 11 -5.50 -3.35 -12.19
N LEU A 12 -5.39 -2.90 -13.44
CA LEU A 12 -4.11 -2.84 -14.15
C LEU A 12 -3.13 -1.89 -13.45
N ILE A 13 -3.60 -0.71 -13.03
CA ILE A 13 -2.79 0.26 -12.29
C ILE A 13 -2.29 -0.35 -10.99
N TYR A 14 -3.18 -0.99 -10.23
CA TYR A 14 -2.82 -1.65 -8.99
C TYR A 14 -1.76 -2.72 -9.23
N PHE A 15 -1.95 -3.60 -10.20
CA PHE A 15 -1.00 -4.63 -10.57
C PHE A 15 0.39 -4.06 -10.92
N ILE A 16 0.47 -3.06 -11.80
CA ILE A 16 1.74 -2.43 -12.18
C ILE A 16 2.40 -1.74 -10.98
N SER A 17 1.61 -1.06 -10.14
CA SER A 17 2.12 -0.39 -8.94
C SER A 17 2.65 -1.40 -7.92
N THR A 18 2.02 -2.57 -7.80
CA THR A 18 2.51 -3.69 -6.97
C THR A 18 3.82 -4.27 -7.49
N ILE A 19 4.02 -4.33 -8.82
CA ILE A 19 5.35 -4.69 -9.37
C ILE A 19 6.39 -3.63 -8.96
N ALA A 20 6.05 -2.34 -9.05
CA ALA A 20 6.96 -1.27 -8.62
C ALA A 20 7.29 -1.34 -7.12
N TYR A 21 6.32 -1.70 -6.28
CA TYR A 21 6.53 -1.99 -4.86
C TYR A 21 7.59 -3.09 -4.66
N TRP A 22 7.44 -4.24 -5.32
CA TRP A 22 8.39 -5.34 -5.23
C TRP A 22 9.79 -4.95 -5.71
N LEU A 23 9.88 -4.18 -6.80
CA LEU A 23 11.16 -3.62 -7.24
C LEU A 23 11.79 -2.72 -6.17
N GLY A 24 10.99 -1.91 -5.47
CA GLY A 24 11.46 -1.10 -4.35
C GLY A 24 12.01 -1.93 -3.18
N ILE A 25 11.38 -3.07 -2.86
CA ILE A 25 11.92 -4.01 -1.87
C ILE A 25 13.29 -4.55 -2.33
N ILE A 26 13.38 -5.03 -3.57
CA ILE A 26 14.63 -5.60 -4.11
C ILE A 26 15.75 -4.56 -4.09
N MET A 27 15.49 -3.33 -4.58
CA MET A 27 16.47 -2.25 -4.60
C MET A 27 17.00 -1.86 -3.22
N THR A 28 16.18 -2.04 -2.17
CA THR A 28 16.56 -1.68 -0.80
C THR A 28 17.17 -2.85 -0.02
N SER A 29 16.92 -4.09 -0.45
CA SER A 29 17.48 -5.30 0.15
C SER A 29 19.00 -5.37 0.10
N GLU A 30 19.64 -4.77 -0.93
CA GLU A 30 21.10 -4.78 -1.11
C GLU A 30 21.86 -3.75 -0.24
N ILE A 31 21.17 -2.87 0.49
CA ILE A 31 21.81 -1.89 1.39
C ILE A 31 22.36 -2.63 2.62
N LYS A 32 23.59 -3.12 2.53
CA LYS A 32 24.35 -3.76 3.62
C LYS A 32 24.70 -2.72 4.69
N GLY A 33 24.48 -3.07 5.96
CA GLY A 33 24.98 -2.31 7.11
C GLY A 33 24.01 -2.12 8.29
N PHE A 34 22.91 -2.86 8.30
CA PHE A 34 21.74 -2.48 9.07
C PHE A 34 21.12 -3.78 9.64
N THR A 35 21.03 -3.90 10.97
CA THR A 35 20.55 -5.08 11.74
C THR A 35 19.12 -5.49 11.39
N THR A 36 18.65 -6.67 11.78
CA THR A 36 17.32 -7.24 11.43
C THR A 36 16.13 -6.27 11.55
N ASP A 37 16.08 -5.41 12.56
CA ASP A 37 15.02 -4.38 12.73
C ASP A 37 15.02 -3.32 11.62
N SER A 38 16.18 -3.07 11.03
CA SER A 38 16.37 -2.05 10.00
C SER A 38 16.04 -2.52 8.59
N GLU A 39 15.91 -3.83 8.36
CA GLU A 39 15.46 -4.36 7.07
C GLU A 39 13.97 -4.10 6.86
N LEU A 40 13.17 -4.27 7.90
CA LEU A 40 11.73 -4.00 7.87
C LEU A 40 11.42 -2.50 7.72
N ARG A 41 12.29 -1.61 8.23
CA ARG A 41 12.15 -0.17 8.00
C ARG A 41 12.17 0.18 6.52
N LYS A 42 12.95 -0.51 5.68
CA LYS A 42 13.13 -0.16 4.26
C LYS A 42 11.84 -0.27 3.43
N TYR A 43 10.83 -0.96 3.93
CA TYR A 43 9.53 -1.09 3.26
C TYR A 43 8.85 0.27 2.99
N TRP A 44 9.15 1.34 3.74
CA TRP A 44 8.59 2.67 3.46
C TRP A 44 8.97 3.17 2.06
N ILE A 45 10.17 2.82 1.57
CA ILE A 45 10.62 3.19 0.22
C ILE A 45 9.78 2.48 -0.84
N ALA A 46 9.52 1.18 -0.65
CA ALA A 46 8.67 0.41 -1.54
C ALA A 46 7.23 0.95 -1.57
N VAL A 47 6.68 1.32 -0.41
CA VAL A 47 5.35 1.96 -0.28
C VAL A 47 5.30 3.31 -1.00
N LEU A 48 6.36 4.12 -0.94
CA LEU A 48 6.45 5.37 -1.70
C LEU A 48 6.54 5.14 -3.21
N MET A 49 7.32 4.16 -3.65
CA MET A 49 7.38 3.78 -5.07
C MET A 49 6.01 3.35 -5.58
N PHE A 50 5.30 2.50 -4.82
CA PHE A 50 3.91 2.15 -5.11
C PHE A 50 3.04 3.40 -5.26
N SER A 51 3.05 4.28 -4.27
CA SER A 51 2.24 5.51 -4.24
C SER A 51 2.48 6.37 -5.47
N PHE A 52 3.76 6.60 -5.80
CA PHE A 52 4.12 7.47 -6.92
C PHE A 52 3.66 6.89 -8.26
N ILE A 53 3.90 5.59 -8.48
CA ILE A 53 3.48 4.90 -9.71
C ILE A 53 1.96 4.83 -9.80
N PHE A 54 1.27 4.53 -8.70
CA PHE A 54 -0.19 4.51 -8.65
C PHE A 54 -0.77 5.87 -9.05
N LEU A 55 -0.32 6.95 -8.40
CA LEU A 55 -0.77 8.32 -8.66
C LEU A 55 -0.44 8.78 -10.09
N PHE A 56 0.74 8.42 -10.60
CA PHE A 56 1.12 8.73 -11.97
C PHE A 56 0.19 8.02 -12.98
N LEU A 57 -0.08 6.74 -12.77
CA LEU A 57 -0.86 5.93 -13.69
C LEU A 57 -2.36 6.25 -13.67
N ILE A 58 -2.96 6.60 -12.52
CA ILE A 58 -4.37 7.04 -12.49
C ILE A 58 -4.58 8.30 -13.34
N ARG A 59 -3.58 9.19 -13.38
CA ARG A 59 -3.61 10.38 -14.24
C ARG A 59 -3.39 9.99 -15.70
N LEU A 60 -2.39 9.16 -15.98
CA LEU A 60 -2.01 8.74 -17.33
C LEU A 60 -3.18 8.04 -18.05
N LEU A 61 -3.85 7.12 -17.35
CA LEU A 61 -4.97 6.34 -17.88
C LEU A 61 -6.33 7.05 -17.72
N LYS A 62 -6.33 8.27 -17.16
CA LYS A 62 -7.51 9.11 -16.94
C LYS A 62 -8.62 8.33 -16.22
N VAL A 63 -8.28 7.74 -15.08
CA VAL A 63 -9.26 7.00 -14.26
C VAL A 63 -10.16 8.00 -13.55
N ARG A 64 -11.46 7.71 -13.46
CA ARG A 64 -12.41 8.54 -12.73
C ARG A 64 -12.12 8.49 -11.23
N PHE A 65 -12.26 9.63 -10.55
CA PHE A 65 -11.97 9.73 -9.12
C PHE A 65 -12.86 8.80 -8.30
N GLU A 66 -14.13 8.64 -8.66
CA GLU A 66 -15.07 7.74 -7.99
C GLU A 66 -14.58 6.28 -8.02
N THR A 67 -14.00 5.85 -9.15
CA THR A 67 -13.40 4.52 -9.29
C THR A 67 -12.23 4.34 -8.31
N VAL A 68 -11.39 5.37 -8.16
CA VAL A 68 -10.25 5.35 -7.23
C VAL A 68 -10.74 5.30 -5.78
N VAL A 69 -11.75 6.09 -5.41
CA VAL A 69 -12.32 6.09 -4.06
C VAL A 69 -12.91 4.73 -3.71
N ILE A 70 -13.73 4.13 -4.59
CA ILE A 70 -14.31 2.80 -4.36
C ILE A 70 -13.19 1.77 -4.17
N PHE A 71 -12.15 1.82 -5.01
CA PHE A 71 -11.00 0.93 -4.89
C PHE A 71 -10.29 1.09 -3.53
N LEU A 72 -10.00 2.32 -3.10
CA LEU A 72 -9.34 2.59 -1.82
C LEU A 72 -10.20 2.18 -0.62
N VAL A 73 -11.53 2.33 -0.70
CA VAL A 73 -12.45 1.84 0.34
C VAL A 73 -12.41 0.31 0.46
N ILE A 74 -12.38 -0.41 -0.67
CA ILE A 74 -12.23 -1.87 -0.70
C ILE A 74 -10.89 -2.28 -0.07
N ILE A 75 -9.80 -1.63 -0.46
CA ILE A 75 -8.48 -1.87 0.11
C ILE A 75 -8.48 -1.60 1.63
N MET A 76 -9.07 -0.49 2.07
CA MET A 76 -9.17 -0.16 3.48
C MET A 76 -9.95 -1.21 4.27
N PHE A 77 -11.06 -1.72 3.71
CA PHE A 77 -11.83 -2.80 4.31
C PHE A 77 -10.98 -4.07 4.54
N PHE A 78 -10.17 -4.48 3.55
CA PHE A 78 -9.24 -5.60 3.73
C PHE A 78 -8.13 -5.28 4.75
N LEU A 79 -7.59 -4.07 4.74
CA LEU A 79 -6.57 -3.62 5.70
C LEU A 79 -7.05 -3.67 7.15
N LEU A 80 -8.36 -3.58 7.43
CA LEU A 80 -8.89 -3.74 8.79
C LEU A 80 -8.52 -5.11 9.38
N PHE A 81 -8.54 -6.19 8.60
CA PHE A 81 -8.15 -7.51 9.08
C PHE A 81 -6.67 -7.58 9.42
N LEU A 82 -5.82 -6.87 8.68
CA LEU A 82 -4.40 -6.75 8.99
C LEU A 82 -4.16 -5.94 10.27
N ILE A 83 -4.85 -4.82 10.44
CA ILE A 83 -4.77 -3.98 11.64
C ILE A 83 -5.24 -4.74 12.89
N LEU A 84 -6.33 -5.52 12.78
CA LEU A 84 -6.82 -6.37 13.88
C LEU A 84 -5.81 -7.46 14.29
N ASN A 85 -4.95 -7.87 13.36
CA ASN A 85 -3.88 -8.84 13.55
C ASN A 85 -2.50 -8.19 13.68
N LYS A 86 -2.41 -6.90 14.03
CA LYS A 86 -1.13 -6.19 14.15
C LYS A 86 -0.14 -6.85 15.13
N GLU A 87 -0.64 -7.57 16.13
CA GLU A 87 0.17 -8.36 17.10
C GLU A 87 0.83 -9.57 16.45
N PHE A 88 0.17 -10.23 15.48
CA PHE A 88 0.76 -11.29 14.66
C PHE A 88 1.93 -10.77 13.81
N PHE A 89 1.85 -9.53 13.32
CA PHE A 89 2.99 -8.90 12.63
C PHE A 89 4.11 -8.53 13.60
N ALA A 90 3.77 -8.12 14.83
CA ALA A 90 4.75 -7.79 15.86
C ALA A 90 5.56 -9.02 16.32
N SER A 91 4.95 -10.21 16.33
CA SER A 91 5.63 -11.44 16.78
C SER A 91 6.83 -11.85 15.93
N TYR A 92 6.95 -11.33 14.72
CA TYR A 92 8.16 -11.51 13.90
C TYR A 92 9.43 -10.95 14.54
N LEU A 93 9.34 -10.08 15.54
CA LEU A 93 10.48 -9.58 16.32
C LEU A 93 10.87 -10.46 17.52
N GLY A 94 10.26 -11.65 17.68
CA GLY A 94 10.71 -12.67 18.64
C GLY A 94 9.77 -12.98 19.79
N SER A 95 8.49 -12.57 19.74
CA SER A 95 7.47 -13.06 20.67
C SER A 95 6.76 -14.29 20.11
N THR A 96 6.16 -15.13 20.98
CA THR A 96 5.26 -16.20 20.53
C THR A 96 4.15 -15.60 19.66
N PRO A 97 3.89 -16.14 18.46
CA PRO A 97 2.83 -15.64 17.60
C PRO A 97 1.49 -15.78 18.32
N ASP A 98 0.76 -14.68 18.45
CA ASP A 98 -0.66 -14.75 18.81
C ASP A 98 -1.43 -15.47 17.71
N GLU A 99 -2.49 -16.19 18.09
CA GLU A 99 -3.36 -16.83 17.10
C GLU A 99 -3.99 -15.77 16.18
N MET A 100 -3.83 -15.97 14.86
CA MET A 100 -4.38 -15.07 13.86
C MET A 100 -5.91 -15.05 13.96
N LYS A 101 -6.47 -13.88 14.26
CA LYS A 101 -7.90 -13.60 14.24
C LYS A 101 -8.38 -13.63 12.79
N PHE A 102 -9.51 -14.29 12.54
CA PHE A 102 -10.12 -14.41 11.21
C PHE A 102 -9.15 -14.91 10.13
N PRO A 103 -8.53 -16.09 10.28
CA PRO A 103 -7.39 -16.53 9.48
C PRO A 103 -7.65 -16.52 7.96
N ILE A 104 -8.86 -16.89 7.53
CA ILE A 104 -9.24 -16.87 6.11
C ILE A 104 -9.27 -15.44 5.57
N MET A 105 -9.95 -14.53 6.27
CA MET A 105 -10.10 -13.13 5.84
C MET A 105 -8.77 -12.38 5.90
N SER A 106 -7.97 -12.64 6.93
CA SER A 106 -6.62 -12.11 7.08
C SER A 106 -5.70 -12.60 5.96
N SER A 107 -5.79 -13.88 5.60
CA SER A 107 -5.02 -14.42 4.45
C SER A 107 -5.43 -13.75 3.14
N ILE A 108 -6.73 -13.57 2.89
CA ILE A 108 -7.22 -12.83 1.72
C ILE A 108 -6.69 -11.40 1.74
N ALA A 109 -6.73 -10.73 2.90
CA ALA A 109 -6.26 -9.36 3.05
C ALA A 109 -4.75 -9.24 2.75
N ILE A 110 -3.92 -10.18 3.23
CA ILE A 110 -2.49 -10.24 2.92
C ILE A 110 -2.29 -10.25 1.39
N TYR A 111 -2.82 -11.27 0.71
CA TYR A 111 -2.58 -11.40 -0.73
C TYR A 111 -3.18 -10.28 -1.59
N THR A 112 -4.28 -9.68 -1.14
CA THR A 112 -4.96 -8.62 -1.90
C THR A 112 -4.40 -7.23 -1.64
N THR A 113 -3.67 -7.01 -0.54
CA THR A 113 -3.17 -5.68 -0.12
C THR A 113 -1.66 -5.59 0.05
N ILE A 114 -0.90 -6.51 -0.57
CA ILE A 114 0.58 -6.61 -0.51
C ILE A 114 1.33 -5.26 -0.40
N PRO A 115 1.07 -4.24 -1.25
CA PRO A 115 1.83 -2.98 -1.17
C PRO A 115 1.55 -2.17 0.10
N PHE A 116 0.38 -2.35 0.71
CA PHE A 116 -0.05 -1.65 1.92
C PHE A 116 0.47 -2.35 3.19
N GLU A 117 0.78 -3.64 3.13
CA GLU A 117 1.47 -4.34 4.23
C GLU A 117 2.82 -3.72 4.56
N GLY A 118 3.50 -3.15 3.56
CA GLY A 118 4.77 -2.47 3.78
C GLY A 118 4.70 -1.34 4.82
N ILE A 119 3.52 -0.75 5.03
CA ILE A 119 3.29 0.23 6.11
C ILE A 119 3.39 -0.46 7.46
N ILE A 120 2.73 -1.62 7.62
CA ILE A 120 2.76 -2.39 8.86
C ILE A 120 4.18 -2.89 9.13
N TRP A 121 4.86 -3.45 8.13
CA TRP A 121 6.26 -3.87 8.25
C TRP A 121 7.19 -2.73 8.63
N THR A 122 7.00 -1.55 8.03
CA THR A 122 7.74 -0.34 8.43
C THR A 122 7.53 -0.04 9.92
N LEU A 123 6.27 -0.04 10.39
CA LEU A 123 5.96 0.24 11.79
C LEU A 123 6.52 -0.83 12.74
N VAL A 124 6.53 -2.10 12.33
CA VAL A 124 7.19 -3.19 13.05
C VAL A 124 8.70 -2.92 13.14
N GLY A 125 9.37 -2.57 12.04
CA GLY A 125 10.82 -2.24 12.04
C GLY A 125 11.20 -1.00 12.87
N PHE A 126 10.24 -0.12 13.16
CA PHE A 126 10.39 1.00 14.09
C PHE A 126 9.89 0.68 15.51
N ASN A 127 9.39 -0.53 15.77
CA ASN A 127 8.77 -0.97 17.02
C ASN A 127 7.61 -0.07 17.48
N VAL A 128 6.83 0.44 16.54
CA VAL A 128 5.65 1.31 16.76
C VAL A 128 4.39 0.74 16.12
N VAL A 129 4.32 -0.56 15.88
CA VAL A 129 3.16 -1.23 15.27
C VAL A 129 1.83 -0.98 16.00
N LYS A 130 1.88 -0.62 17.30
CA LYS A 130 0.70 -0.25 18.10
C LYS A 130 -0.12 0.87 17.47
N ILE A 131 0.51 1.82 16.76
CA ILE A 131 -0.16 2.97 16.10
C ILE A 131 -0.64 2.68 14.66
N ALA A 132 -0.60 1.42 14.21
CA ALA A 132 -1.04 1.04 12.86
C ALA A 132 -2.51 1.37 12.57
N ASP A 133 -3.35 1.33 13.60
CA ASP A 133 -4.76 1.73 13.56
C ASP A 133 -4.99 3.20 13.21
N VAL A 134 -3.98 4.05 13.38
CA VAL A 134 -4.01 5.46 12.96
C VAL A 134 -3.26 5.65 11.64
N ILE A 135 -2.05 5.10 11.51
CA ILE A 135 -1.16 5.37 10.37
C ILE A 135 -1.69 4.76 9.07
N VAL A 136 -2.24 3.53 9.10
CA VAL A 136 -2.74 2.86 7.90
C VAL A 136 -3.93 3.62 7.28
N PRO A 137 -5.02 3.96 8.02
CA PRO A 137 -6.10 4.79 7.47
C PRO A 137 -5.62 6.17 7.02
N LEU A 138 -4.69 6.80 7.76
CA LEU A 138 -4.14 8.10 7.39
C LEU A 138 -3.44 8.03 6.03
N TYR A 139 -2.60 7.02 5.80
CA TYR A 139 -1.94 6.82 4.52
C TYR A 139 -2.94 6.65 3.37
N VAL A 140 -3.97 5.80 3.53
CA VAL A 140 -4.99 5.59 2.50
C VAL A 140 -5.75 6.90 2.22
N SER A 141 -6.04 7.69 3.25
CA SER A 141 -6.72 8.99 3.13
C SER A 141 -5.86 10.02 2.40
N VAL A 142 -4.56 10.06 2.69
CA VAL A 142 -3.59 10.92 1.98
C VAL A 142 -3.50 10.49 0.51
N LEU A 143 -3.41 9.20 0.22
CA LEU A 143 -3.36 8.70 -1.16
C LEU A 143 -4.63 9.05 -1.94
N GLY A 144 -5.80 8.94 -1.32
CA GLY A 144 -7.07 9.38 -1.90
C GLY A 144 -7.12 10.88 -2.16
N THR A 145 -6.65 11.68 -1.21
CA THR A 145 -6.58 13.15 -1.34
C THR A 145 -5.63 13.57 -2.48
N LEU A 146 -4.44 12.97 -2.54
CA LEU A 146 -3.49 13.20 -3.62
C LEU A 146 -4.04 12.78 -4.98
N SER A 147 -4.79 11.67 -5.01
CA SER A 147 -5.46 11.19 -6.24
C SER A 147 -6.43 12.24 -6.77
N TYR A 148 -7.23 12.87 -5.90
CA TYR A 148 -8.13 13.95 -6.29
C TYR A 148 -7.37 15.13 -6.93
N PHE A 149 -6.31 15.61 -6.29
CA PHE A 149 -5.51 16.72 -6.81
C PHE A 149 -4.84 16.38 -8.14
N ILE A 150 -4.31 15.17 -8.27
CA ILE A 150 -3.56 14.72 -9.46
C ILE A 150 -4.47 14.51 -10.66
N ILE A 151 -5.69 14.01 -10.46
CA ILE A 151 -6.71 13.88 -11.51
C ILE A 151 -7.19 15.27 -11.95
N ASN A 152 -7.40 16.20 -11.00
CA ASN A 152 -7.93 17.53 -11.28
C ASN A 152 -6.86 18.57 -11.70
N LEU A 153 -5.59 18.19 -11.72
CA LEU A 153 -4.48 19.04 -12.18
C LEU A 153 -4.62 19.33 -13.68
N LYS A 154 -5.17 20.52 -14.00
CA LYS A 154 -5.24 21.02 -15.39
C LYS A 154 -3.85 21.03 -16.02
N LYS A 155 -3.73 20.60 -17.27
CA LYS A 155 -2.56 20.93 -18.09
C LYS A 155 -2.52 22.45 -18.20
N LYS A 156 -1.62 23.10 -17.47
CA LYS A 156 -1.23 24.48 -17.79
C LYS A 156 -0.63 24.37 -19.19
N ASN A 157 -1.36 24.86 -20.19
CA ASN A 157 -0.84 24.96 -21.55
C ASN A 157 0.41 25.82 -21.46
N VAL A 158 1.59 25.20 -21.60
CA VAL A 158 2.79 25.91 -21.98
C VAL A 158 2.52 26.34 -23.41
N LYS A 159 2.09 27.60 -23.56
CA LYS A 159 2.05 28.28 -24.85
C LYS A 159 3.48 28.57 -25.30
#